data_AF-K2EPT7-F1
#
_entry.id   AF-K2EPT7-F1
#
_cell.length_a   1.000
_cell.length_b   1.000
_cell.length_c   1.000
_cell.angle_alpha   90.00
_cell.angle_beta   90.00
_cell.angle_gamma   90.00
#
_symmetry.space_group_name_H-M   'P 1'
#
loop_
_entity.id
_entity.type
_entity.pdbx_description
1 polymer ?
#
loop_
_entity_poly.entity_id
_entity_poly.type
_entity_poly.pdbx_seq_one_letter_code
_entity_poly.pdbx_strand_id
1 'polypeptide(L)' 'MEGQTDPTTALSFICPKCGKIARDDVIFLCNHCKQEDVIERDGVYMCPACLIPGDNFECMLCGSKQVTMETKLPPVHSIA' A
#
# COMPACT_ATOMS: atom_id res chain seq x y z
N MET A 1 23.31 -15.45 8.44
CA MET A 1 22.69 -14.22 7.88
C MET A 1 21.20 -14.38 8.09
N GLU A 2 20.71 -13.92 9.23
CA GLU A 2 19.31 -14.11 9.63
C GLU A 2 18.52 -12.88 9.20
N GLY A 3 17.69 -13.04 8.18
CA GLY A 3 16.73 -12.03 7.74
C GLY A 3 15.65 -11.87 8.79
N GLN A 4 15.73 -10.80 9.56
CA GLN A 4 14.71 -10.39 10.51
C GLN A 4 13.46 -9.97 9.73
N THR A 5 12.48 -10.85 9.64
CA THR A 5 11.09 -10.47 9.33
C THR A 5 10.49 -9.85 10.57
N ASP A 6 10.56 -8.53 10.65
CA ASP A 6 9.85 -7.74 11.62
C ASP A 6 8.32 -7.96 11.46
N PRO A 7 7.55 -8.25 12.54
CA PRO A 7 6.12 -8.50 12.44
C PRO A 7 5.27 -7.23 12.21
N THR A 8 5.89 -6.09 11.89
CA THR A 8 5.18 -4.85 11.56
C THR A 8 4.56 -4.95 10.16
N THR A 9 3.31 -5.43 10.15
CA THR A 9 2.28 -5.19 9.14
C THR A 9 2.75 -5.22 7.68
N ALA A 10 2.99 -6.42 7.14
CA ALA A 10 3.23 -6.60 5.71
C ALA A 10 2.02 -6.09 4.89
N LEU A 11 2.10 -4.86 4.37
CA LEU A 11 1.10 -4.28 3.49
C LEU A 11 0.84 -5.24 2.33
N SER A 12 -0.42 -5.61 2.18
CA SER A 12 -0.89 -6.54 1.17
C SER A 12 -1.75 -5.78 0.19
N PHE A 13 -1.65 -6.09 -1.10
CA PHE A 13 -2.45 -5.46 -2.15
C PHE A 13 -3.27 -6.51 -2.89
N ILE A 14 -4.42 -6.09 -3.43
CA ILE A 14 -5.33 -6.95 -4.16
C ILE A 14 -5.54 -6.37 -5.56
N CYS A 15 -5.18 -7.15 -6.57
CA CYS A 15 -5.51 -6.89 -7.96
C CYS A 15 -6.69 -7.78 -8.37
N PRO A 16 -7.74 -7.24 -9.04
CA PRO A 16 -8.89 -8.04 -9.46
C PRO A 16 -8.56 -9.09 -10.53
N LYS A 17 -7.40 -8.98 -11.20
CA LYS A 17 -6.94 -9.93 -12.22
C LYS A 17 -5.94 -10.95 -11.68
N CYS A 18 -5.01 -10.53 -10.82
CA CYS A 18 -3.92 -11.36 -10.32
C CYS A 18 -4.17 -11.91 -8.91
N GLY A 19 -5.16 -11.39 -8.19
CA GLY A 19 -5.40 -11.71 -6.79
C GLY A 19 -4.49 -10.92 -5.85
N LYS A 20 -4.08 -11.56 -4.76
CA LYS A 20 -3.19 -10.95 -3.76
C LYS A 20 -1.79 -10.80 -4.33
N ILE A 21 -1.25 -9.59 -4.28
CA ILE A 21 0.09 -9.25 -4.79
C ILE A 21 0.92 -8.56 -3.69
N ALA A 22 2.24 -8.71 -3.81
CA ALA A 22 3.18 -8.10 -2.87
C ALA A 22 3.33 -6.61 -3.16
N ARG A 23 3.91 -5.88 -2.22
CA ARG A 23 4.28 -4.47 -2.38
C ARG A 23 5.16 -4.24 -3.61
N ASP A 24 6.14 -5.11 -3.85
CA ASP A 24 7.09 -4.97 -4.95
C ASP A 24 6.44 -5.15 -6.34
N ASP A 25 5.23 -5.70 -6.39
CA ASP A 25 4.42 -5.86 -7.61
C ASP A 25 3.45 -4.69 -7.83
N VAL A 26 3.59 -3.60 -7.08
CA VAL A 26 2.71 -2.42 -7.14
C VAL A 26 3.53 -1.15 -7.27
N ILE A 27 3.14 -0.30 -8.23
CA ILE A 27 3.64 1.08 -8.33
C ILE A 27 2.56 2.06 -7.88
N PHE A 28 2.96 3.02 -7.05
CA PHE A 28 2.10 4.13 -6.63
C PHE A 28 2.22 5.28 -7.64
N LEU A 29 1.09 5.63 -8.26
CA LEU A 29 0.97 6.68 -9.28
C LEU A 29 0.07 7.79 -8.73
N CYS A 30 0.66 8.80 -8.08
CA CYS A 30 -0.05 9.98 -7.61
C CYS A 30 0.57 11.20 -8.30
N ASN A 31 -0.20 11.85 -9.19
CA ASN A 31 0.18 13.09 -9.87
C ASN A 31 -0.43 14.34 -9.19
N HIS A 32 -1.02 14.16 -8.01
CA HIS A 32 -1.83 15.18 -7.34
C HIS A 32 -1.11 15.92 -6.22
N CYS A 33 -0.07 15.32 -5.64
CA CYS A 33 0.63 15.89 -4.49
C CYS A 33 2.09 16.11 -4.81
N LYS A 34 2.68 17.13 -4.19
CA LYS A 34 4.12 17.33 -4.29
C LYS A 34 4.84 16.33 -3.39
N GLN A 35 6.12 16.09 -3.66
CA GLN A 35 6.95 15.19 -2.85
C GLN A 35 6.97 15.59 -1.36
N GLU A 36 6.89 16.89 -1.05
CA GLU A 36 6.83 17.43 0.31
C GLU A 36 5.58 17.03 1.09
N ASP A 37 4.50 16.65 0.40
CA ASP A 37 3.21 16.26 1.00
C ASP A 37 3.10 14.75 1.23
N VAL A 38 4.13 13.99 0.84
CA VAL A 38 4.13 12.53 0.92
C VAL A 38 4.48 12.08 2.34
N ILE A 39 3.64 11.23 2.94
CA ILE A 39 3.87 10.64 4.26
C ILE A 39 4.33 9.20 4.14
N GLU A 40 5.14 8.73 5.08
CA GLU A 40 5.53 7.32 5.16
C GLU A 40 4.51 6.52 5.98
N ARG A 41 4.04 5.40 5.43
CA ARG A 41 3.16 4.42 6.08
C ARG A 41 3.64 3.00 5.76
N ASP A 42 4.11 2.28 6.78
CA ASP A 42 4.65 0.91 6.66
C ASP A 42 5.68 0.81 5.51
N GLY A 43 6.60 1.78 5.52
CA GLY A 43 7.66 1.96 4.52
C GLY A 43 7.19 2.46 3.15
N VAL A 44 5.89 2.62 2.89
CA VAL A 44 5.36 3.18 1.62
C VAL A 44 5.21 4.68 1.75
N TYR A 45 5.79 5.42 0.81
CA TYR A 45 5.63 6.86 0.69
C TYR A 45 4.34 7.16 -0.09
N MET A 46 3.33 7.71 0.59
CA MET A 46 2.00 7.97 0.06
C MET A 46 1.51 9.38 0.38
N CYS A 47 0.87 10.04 -0.59
CA CYS A 47 0.16 11.28 -0.27
C CYS A 47 -1.12 10.98 0.53
N PRO A 48 -1.45 11.74 1.59
CA PRO A 48 -2.67 11.56 2.38
C PRO A 48 -3.96 11.61 1.56
N ALA A 49 -4.02 12.45 0.52
CA ALA A 49 -5.17 12.53 -0.39
C ALA A 49 -5.31 11.29 -1.28
N CYS A 50 -4.22 10.59 -1.53
CA CYS A 50 -4.14 9.39 -2.37
C CYS A 50 -4.35 8.09 -1.54
N LEU A 51 -4.70 8.19 -0.24
CA LEU A 51 -5.07 7.05 0.62
C LEU A 51 -6.46 6.46 0.32
N ILE A 52 -7.17 6.99 -0.68
CA ILE A 52 -8.42 6.39 -1.16
C ILE A 52 -8.05 5.13 -1.96
N PRO A 53 -8.51 3.94 -1.54
CA PRO A 53 -8.20 2.69 -2.23
C PRO A 53 -8.70 2.71 -3.68
N GLY A 54 -7.88 2.21 -4.61
CA GLY A 54 -8.31 1.89 -5.98
C GLY A 54 -7.92 2.86 -7.10
N ASP A 55 -7.46 4.08 -6.80
CA ASP A 55 -7.20 5.09 -7.85
C ASP A 55 -5.72 5.35 -8.15
N ASN A 56 -4.81 5.06 -7.21
CA ASN A 56 -3.41 5.48 -7.28
C ASN A 56 -2.41 4.33 -7.33
N PHE A 57 -2.87 3.09 -7.56
CA PHE A 57 -2.02 1.91 -7.56
C PHE A 57 -2.14 1.17 -8.88
N GLU A 58 -1.01 0.82 -9.48
CA GLU A 58 -0.95 -0.01 -10.68
C GLU A 58 -0.22 -1.32 -10.39
N CYS A 59 -0.86 -2.43 -10.78
CA CYS A 59 -0.27 -3.77 -10.70
C CYS A 59 0.80 -3.93 -11.78
N MET A 60 2.04 -4.18 -11.38
CA MET A 60 3.16 -4.36 -12.31
C MET A 60 3.10 -5.68 -13.10
N LEU A 61 2.28 -6.64 -12.65
CA LEU A 61 2.12 -7.93 -13.34
C LEU A 61 1.17 -7.85 -14.55
N CYS A 62 0.15 -6.98 -14.50
CA CYS A 62 -0.89 -6.91 -15.55
C CYS A 62 -1.31 -5.50 -15.97
N GLY A 63 -0.71 -4.45 -15.41
CA GLY A 63 -1.03 -3.05 -15.69
C GLY A 63 -2.39 -2.58 -15.18
N SER A 64 -3.07 -3.36 -14.33
CA SER A 64 -4.38 -2.96 -13.80
C SER A 64 -4.21 -1.83 -12.78
N LYS A 65 -5.00 -0.77 -12.94
CA LYS A 65 -5.06 0.38 -12.00
C LYS A 65 -6.07 0.23 -10.88
N GLN A 66 -6.86 -0.84 -10.88
CA GLN A 66 -7.90 -1.10 -9.89
C GLN A 66 -7.34 -1.91 -8.71
N VAL A 67 -6.14 -1.54 -8.23
CA VAL A 67 -5.48 -2.24 -7.13
C VAL A 67 -5.90 -1.61 -5.81
N THR A 68 -6.32 -2.44 -4.86
CA THR A 68 -6.71 -2.00 -3.51
C THR A 68 -5.70 -2.45 -2.48
N MET A 69 -5.51 -1.65 -1.43
CA MET A 69 -4.66 -1.99 -0.31
C MET A 69 -5.49 -2.75 0.74
N GLU A 70 -5.05 -3.94 1.12
CA GLU A 70 -5.59 -4.72 2.23
C GLU A 70 -4.96 -4.22 3.53
N THR A 71 -5.43 -3.09 4.05
CA THR A 71 -5.11 -2.67 5.42
C THR A 71 -5.85 -3.58 6.39
N LYS A 72 -5.18 -4.62 6.87
CA LYS A 72 -5.50 -5.19 8.18
C LYS A 72 -4.93 -4.24 9.23
N LEU A 73 -5.60 -3.10 9.46
CA LEU A 73 -5.36 -2.37 10.69
C LEU A 73 -5.73 -3.32 11.83
N PRO A 74 -4.82 -3.62 12.79
CA PRO A 74 -5.30 -4.11 14.06
C PRO A 74 -6.30 -3.07 14.58
N PRO A 75 -7.48 -3.45 15.10
CA PRO A 75 -8.34 -2.50 15.77
C PRO A 75 -7.47 -1.81 16.81
N VAL A 76 -7.38 -0.47 16.73
CA VAL A 76 -6.69 0.33 17.73
C VAL A 76 -7.27 -0.11 19.06
N HIS A 77 -6.50 -0.84 19.86
CA HIS A 77 -6.93 -1.17 21.21
C HIS A 77 -7.16 0.18 21.89
N SER A 78 -8.44 0.51 22.09
CA SER A 78 -8.89 1.51 23.04
C SER A 78 -8.30 1.11 24.39
N ILE A 79 -7.13 1.67 24.69
CA ILE A 79 -6.67 1.84 26.06
C ILE A 79 -7.63 2.84 26.71
N ALA A 80 -8.64 2.31 27.37
CA ALA A 80 -9.43 2.98 28.39
C ALA A 80 -9.75 1.96 29.48
#